data_AF-A0A957RVF0-F1
#
_entry.id   AF-A0A957RVF0-F1
#
_cell.length_a   1.000
_cell.length_b   1.000
_cell.length_c   1.000
_cell.angle_alpha   90.00
_cell.angle_beta   90.00
_cell.angle_gamma   90.00
#
_symmetry.space_group_name_H-M   'P 1'
#
loop_
_entity.id
_entity.type
_entity.pdbx_description
1 polymer ?
#
loop_
_entity_poly.entity_id
_entity_poly.type
_entity_poly.pdbx_seq_one_letter_code
_entity_poly.pdbx_strand_id
1 'polypeptide(L)'
;MSVFSLLSVVCNTGFLFPGQGSQHVGMVAELAAAYPAARAALQEADDTLGFALSRLMLEGPEEDLTDTINAQPALLVASVAVMAALAAETGQLPSGGSGNFVA
;
A
#
# COMPACT_ATOMS: atom_id res chain seq x y z
N MET A 1 27.92 29.75 11.07
CA MET A 1 26.79 28.80 10.96
C MET A 1 25.98 29.20 9.74
N SER A 2 25.99 28.36 8.70
CA SER A 2 25.39 28.70 7.39
C SER A 2 23.90 28.37 7.36
N VAL A 3 23.11 29.24 6.74
CA VAL A 3 21.66 29.09 6.46
C VAL A 3 21.34 27.78 5.73
N PHE A 4 22.34 27.15 5.10
CA PHE A 4 22.26 25.79 4.55
C PHE A 4 21.88 24.71 5.58
N SER A 5 22.07 24.94 6.88
CA SER A 5 21.65 23.99 7.92
C SER A 5 20.13 24.00 8.18
N LEU A 6 19.43 25.09 7.84
CA LEU A 6 17.98 25.23 8.06
C LEU A 6 17.16 24.61 6.94
N LEU A 7 17.72 24.48 5.73
CA LEU A 7 17.06 23.73 4.63
C LEU A 7 17.13 22.20 4.83
N SER A 8 17.92 21.73 5.80
CA SER A 8 17.90 20.34 6.29
C SER A 8 16.73 20.07 7.25
N VAL A 9 15.93 21.08 7.60
CA VAL A 9 14.77 20.95 8.48
C VAL A 9 13.59 20.38 7.68
N VAL A 10 13.54 19.04 7.71
CA VAL A 10 12.36 18.14 7.59
C VAL A 10 11.81 17.85 6.19
N CYS A 11 12.47 16.95 5.47
CA CYS A 11 11.82 16.03 4.51
C CYS A 11 11.75 14.61 5.10
N ASN A 12 11.38 14.49 6.38
CA ASN A 12 11.27 13.18 7.04
C ASN A 12 9.85 12.62 6.89
N THR A 13 9.42 12.41 5.65
CA THR A 13 8.12 11.79 5.36
C THR A 13 8.17 10.32 5.76
N GLY A 14 7.47 9.97 6.84
CA GLY A 14 7.28 8.59 7.26
C GLY A 14 6.02 8.00 6.63
N PHE A 15 6.10 6.73 6.22
CA PHE A 15 4.95 5.98 5.75
C PHE A 15 4.48 5.07 6.89
N LEU A 16 3.22 5.23 7.28
CA LEU A 16 2.56 4.37 8.25
C LEU A 16 1.59 3.47 7.50
N PHE A 17 1.72 2.16 7.72
CA PHE A 17 0.83 1.19 7.12
C PHE A 17 -0.21 0.71 8.14
N PRO A 18 -1.44 0.44 7.69
CA PRO A 18 -2.52 0.03 8.59
C PRO A 18 -2.31 -1.39 9.11
N GLY A 19 -2.64 -1.59 10.39
CA GLY A 19 -2.72 -2.91 11.02
C GLY A 19 -4.07 -3.60 10.80
N GLN A 20 -4.16 -4.84 11.30
CA GLN A 20 -5.39 -5.65 11.27
C GLN A 20 -6.58 -4.88 11.88
N GLY A 21 -7.74 -5.00 11.24
CA GLY A 21 -8.99 -4.33 11.61
C GLY A 21 -9.33 -3.12 10.73
N SER A 22 -8.42 -2.70 9.84
CA SER A 22 -8.65 -1.62 8.88
C SER A 22 -9.13 -2.11 7.51
N GLN A 23 -9.10 -3.42 7.28
CA GLN A 23 -9.55 -4.02 6.02
C GLN A 23 -11.07 -3.88 5.86
N HIS A 24 -11.50 -3.55 4.66
CA HIS A 24 -12.92 -3.47 4.29
C HIS A 24 -13.10 -3.79 2.81
N VAL A 25 -14.28 -4.28 2.44
CA VAL A 25 -14.58 -4.60 1.04
C VAL A 25 -14.60 -3.32 0.21
N GLY A 26 -13.91 -3.35 -0.93
CA GLY A 26 -13.78 -2.22 -1.84
C GLY A 26 -12.59 -1.30 -1.57
N MET A 27 -11.78 -1.56 -0.54
CA MET A 27 -10.70 -0.65 -0.09
C MET A 27 -9.63 -0.30 -1.14
N VAL A 28 -9.52 -1.09 -2.21
CA VAL A 28 -8.55 -0.87 -3.32
C VAL A 28 -9.20 -0.55 -4.66
N ALA A 29 -10.53 -0.46 -4.73
CA ALA A 29 -11.27 -0.36 -5.99
C ALA A 29 -10.92 0.91 -6.78
N GLU A 30 -11.00 2.08 -6.14
CA GLU A 30 -10.70 3.36 -6.78
C GLU A 30 -9.23 3.44 -7.20
N LEU A 31 -8.33 2.95 -6.35
CA LEU A 31 -6.89 2.96 -6.61
C LEU A 31 -6.53 2.08 -7.82
N ALA A 32 -7.08 0.86 -7.89
CA ALA A 32 -6.84 -0.06 -8.99
C ALA A 32 -7.46 0.42 -10.32
N ALA A 33 -8.57 1.17 -10.25
CA ALA A 33 -9.20 1.79 -11.41
C ALA A 33 -8.36 2.97 -11.94
N ALA A 34 -7.81 3.81 -11.05
CA ALA A 34 -7.04 4.99 -11.43
C ALA A 34 -5.60 4.67 -11.86
N TYR A 35 -4.95 3.70 -11.21
CA TYR A 35 -3.51 3.45 -11.37
C TYR A 35 -3.22 2.04 -11.90
N PRO A 36 -2.71 1.91 -13.15
CA PRO A 36 -2.28 0.62 -13.68
C PRO A 36 -1.22 -0.08 -12.81
N ALA A 37 -0.35 0.69 -12.15
CA ALA A 37 0.67 0.15 -11.24
C ALA A 37 0.06 -0.49 -9.99
N ALA A 38 -1.00 0.09 -9.43
CA ALA A 38 -1.73 -0.51 -8.31
C ALA A 38 -2.40 -1.81 -8.73
N ARG A 39 -3.05 -1.84 -9.90
CA ARG A 39 -3.67 -3.06 -10.44
C ARG A 39 -2.62 -4.16 -10.70
N ALA A 40 -1.44 -3.81 -11.18
CA ALA A 40 -0.35 -4.77 -11.38
C ALA A 40 0.09 -5.39 -10.05
N ALA A 41 0.20 -4.61 -8.97
CA ALA A 41 0.53 -5.13 -7.64
C ALA A 41 -0.54 -6.09 -7.10
N LEU A 42 -1.83 -5.80 -7.33
CA LEU A 42 -2.91 -6.73 -6.98
C LEU A 42 -2.81 -8.05 -7.76
N GLN A 43 -2.51 -7.98 -9.07
CA GLN A 43 -2.36 -9.17 -9.90
C GLN A 43 -1.14 -10.02 -9.48
N GLU A 44 -0.01 -9.37 -9.18
CA GLU A 44 1.19 -10.06 -8.69
C GLU A 44 0.91 -10.79 -7.37
N ALA A 45 0.12 -10.19 -6.48
CA ALA A 45 -0.31 -10.83 -5.25
C ALA A 45 -1.16 -12.08 -5.52
N ASP A 46 -2.14 -11.99 -6.42
CA ASP A 46 -2.98 -13.12 -6.79
C ASP A 46 -2.16 -14.27 -7.40
N ASP A 47 -1.24 -13.95 -8.31
CA ASP A 47 -0.35 -14.92 -8.96
C ASP A 47 0.58 -15.59 -7.92
N THR A 48 1.05 -14.84 -6.93
CA THR A 48 1.96 -15.33 -5.88
C THR A 48 1.23 -16.21 -4.85
N LEU A 49 0.02 -15.81 -4.47
CA LEU A 49 -0.78 -16.53 -3.48
C LEU A 49 -1.50 -17.75 -4.08
N GLY A 50 -1.70 -17.76 -5.40
CA GLY A 50 -2.40 -18.84 -6.09
C GLY A 50 -3.93 -18.78 -5.95
N PHE A 51 -4.47 -17.65 -5.48
CA PHE A 51 -5.91 -17.38 -5.41
C PHE A 51 -6.19 -15.89 -5.58
N ALA A 52 -7.42 -15.53 -5.94
CA ALA A 52 -7.82 -14.17 -6.22
C ALA A 52 -8.08 -13.36 -4.93
N LEU A 53 -7.02 -13.00 -4.21
CA LEU A 53 -7.10 -12.11 -3.05
C LEU A 53 -7.63 -10.73 -3.44
N SER A 54 -7.24 -10.23 -4.62
CA SER A 54 -7.74 -8.97 -5.16
C SER A 54 -9.26 -8.97 -5.29
N ARG A 55 -9.85 -10.09 -5.74
CA ARG A 55 -11.30 -10.26 -5.82
C ARG A 55 -11.94 -10.20 -4.44
N LEU A 56 -11.38 -10.89 -3.46
CA LEU A 56 -11.86 -10.85 -2.08
C LEU A 56 -11.82 -9.42 -1.51
N MET A 57 -10.75 -8.67 -1.78
CA MET A 57 -10.60 -7.27 -1.36
C MET A 57 -11.61 -6.32 -2.04
N LEU A 58 -12.01 -6.62 -3.29
CA LEU A 58 -12.92 -5.78 -4.08
C LEU A 58 -14.40 -6.11 -3.86
N GLU A 59 -14.73 -7.40 -3.75
CA GLU A 59 -16.10 -7.91 -3.80
C GLU A 59 -16.55 -8.56 -2.48
N GLY A 60 -15.62 -8.93 -1.60
CA GLY A 60 -15.92 -9.64 -0.36
C GLY A 60 -16.19 -11.15 -0.59
N PRO A 61 -16.87 -11.81 0.36
CA PRO A 61 -17.60 -11.23 1.50
C PRO A 61 -16.68 -10.70 2.61
N GLU A 62 -17.23 -9.82 3.46
CA GLU A 62 -16.45 -9.14 4.51
C GLU A 62 -15.99 -10.07 5.64
N GLU A 63 -16.74 -11.15 5.89
CA GLU A 63 -16.36 -12.20 6.84
C GLU A 63 -15.05 -12.89 6.42
N ASP A 64 -14.95 -13.32 5.16
CA ASP A 64 -13.75 -13.95 4.61
C ASP A 64 -12.58 -12.96 4.56
N LEU A 65 -12.84 -11.68 4.25
CA LEU A 65 -11.79 -10.66 4.25
C LEU A 65 -11.24 -10.39 5.65
N THR A 66 -12.07 -10.55 6.69
CA THR A 66 -11.70 -10.31 8.09
C THR A 66 -10.95 -11.46 8.73
N ASP A 67 -11.03 -12.66 8.15
CA ASP A 67 -10.22 -13.79 8.58
C ASP A 67 -8.74 -13.43 8.51
N THR A 68 -8.01 -13.66 9.60
CA THR A 68 -6.61 -13.24 9.75
C THR A 68 -5.72 -13.72 8.60
N ILE A 69 -6.02 -14.90 8.03
CA ILE A 69 -5.29 -15.47 6.89
C ILE A 69 -5.41 -14.63 5.61
N ASN A 70 -6.51 -13.88 5.46
CA ASN A 70 -6.79 -13.01 4.32
C ASN A 70 -6.52 -11.54 4.67
N ALA A 71 -6.88 -11.10 5.88
CA ALA A 71 -6.74 -9.71 6.32
C ALA A 71 -5.27 -9.24 6.28
N GLN A 72 -4.33 -10.06 6.77
CA GLN A 72 -2.91 -9.70 6.78
C GLN A 72 -2.34 -9.50 5.37
N PRO A 73 -2.46 -10.47 4.44
CA PRO A 73 -1.98 -10.26 3.08
C PRO A 73 -2.78 -9.17 2.36
N ALA A 74 -4.09 -9.02 2.60
CA ALA A 74 -4.88 -7.95 1.99
C ALA A 74 -4.36 -6.55 2.36
N LEU A 75 -4.03 -6.32 3.64
CA LEU A 75 -3.48 -5.04 4.11
C LEU A 75 -2.08 -4.77 3.54
N LEU A 76 -1.23 -5.80 3.46
CA LEU A 76 0.08 -5.70 2.83
C LEU A 76 -0.06 -5.34 1.35
N VAL A 77 -0.91 -6.06 0.62
CA VAL A 77 -1.13 -5.87 -0.81
C VAL A 77 -1.72 -4.49 -1.11
N ALA A 78 -2.67 -4.03 -0.31
CA ALA A 78 -3.19 -2.66 -0.41
C ALA A 78 -2.10 -1.61 -0.19
N SER A 79 -1.24 -1.82 0.81
CA SER A 79 -0.11 -0.94 1.11
C SER A 79 0.88 -0.87 -0.07
N VAL A 80 1.23 -2.02 -0.66
CA VAL A 80 2.09 -2.09 -1.85
C VAL A 80 1.43 -1.43 -3.06
N ALA A 81 0.13 -1.62 -3.26
CA ALA A 81 -0.60 -0.98 -4.35
C ALA A 81 -0.58 0.56 -4.23
N VAL A 82 -0.74 1.10 -3.02
CA VAL A 82 -0.59 2.55 -2.75
C VAL A 82 0.82 3.01 -3.05
N MET A 83 1.84 2.26 -2.62
CA MET A 83 3.23 2.58 -2.90
C MET A 83 3.54 2.58 -4.41
N ALA A 84 3.00 1.63 -5.16
CA ALA A 84 3.16 1.54 -6.61
C ALA A 84 2.48 2.72 -7.32
N ALA A 85 1.28 3.11 -6.89
CA ALA A 85 0.59 4.29 -7.42
C ALA A 85 1.36 5.59 -7.13
N LEU A 86 1.83 5.76 -5.88
CA LEU A 86 2.62 6.93 -5.49
C LEU A 86 3.93 7.04 -6.28
N ALA A 87 4.63 5.92 -6.48
CA ALA A 87 5.84 5.88 -7.28
C ALA A 87 5.56 6.25 -8.75
N ALA A 88 4.43 5.79 -9.31
CA ALA A 88 4.03 6.11 -10.68
C ALA A 88 3.73 7.60 -10.86
N GLU A 89 3.09 8.24 -9.89
CA GLU A 89 2.75 9.67 -9.94
C GLU A 89 3.94 10.59 -9.67
N THR A 90 4.74 10.25 -8.67
CA THR A 90 5.79 11.16 -8.15
C THR A 90 7.17 10.86 -8.72
N GLY A 91 7.37 9.69 -9.32
CA GLY A 91 8.70 9.17 -9.69
C GLY A 91 9.58 8.87 -8.48
N GLN A 92 9.06 8.98 -7.26
CA GLN A 92 9.78 8.76 -6.01
C GLN A 92 9.20 7.52 -5.31
N LEU A 93 10.02 6.47 -5.23
CA LEU A 93 9.88 5.50 -4.16
C LEU A 93 10.53 6.08 -2.90
N PRO A 94 10.16 5.65 -1.69
CA PRO A 94 10.91 5.98 -0.49
C PRO A 94 12.28 5.30 -0.61
N SER A 95 13.22 5.99 -1.24
CA SER A 95 14.63 5.68 -1.17
C SER A 95 15.05 5.84 0.28
N GLY A 96 15.83 4.91 0.84
CA GLY A 96 16.25 4.82 2.24
C GLY A 96 17.09 6.00 2.79
N GLY A 97 16.76 7.25 2.47
CA GLY A 97 17.11 8.43 3.23
C GLY A 97 15.90 8.86 4.06
N SER A 98 16.00 8.75 5.38
CA SER A 98 15.09 9.33 6.38
C SER A 98 13.58 8.99 6.30
N GLY A 99 13.15 8.09 5.41
CA GLY A 99 11.79 7.54 5.43
C GLY A 99 11.72 6.41 6.46
N ASN A 100 11.19 6.70 7.65
CA ASN A 100 10.88 5.64 8.60
C ASN A 100 9.59 4.94 8.14
N PHE A 101 9.69 3.66 7.83
CA PHE A 101 8.55 2.78 7.65
C PHE A 101 8.16 2.21 9.01
N VAL A 102 6.91 2.43 9.41
CA VAL A 102 6.33 1.78 10.58
C VAL A 102 5.18 0.92 10.08
N ALA A 103 5.34 -0.39 10.23
CA ALA A 103 4.29 -1.39 10.03
C ALA A 103 3.71 -1.77 11.39
#